data_AF-A0A7X2D7G9-F1
#
_entry.id   AF-A0A7X2D7G9-F1
#
_cell.length_a   1.000
_cell.length_b   1.000
_cell.length_c   1.000
_cell.angle_alpha   90.00
_cell.angle_beta   90.00
_cell.angle_gamma   90.00
#
_symmetry.space_group_name_H-M   'P 1'
#
loop_
_entity.id
_entity.type
_entity.pdbx_description
1 polymer ?
#
loop_
_entity_poly.entity_id
_entity_poly.type
_entity_poly.pdbx_seq_one_letter_code
_entity_poly.pdbx_strand_id
1 'polypeptide(L)'
;MIPLGLIIVCVVILLFYLKSRPRKERPLSEIDTKVESYRKETMRFLREMKQGRSQTKIRRLQIETERFEKANQLDIILEKAEQERNAKKAIDYYLEAFSFISKNNFELERKSEIKDKIKALQERIEPSISSQKK
;
A
#
# COMPACT_ATOMS: atom_id res chain seq x y z
N MET A 1 42.20 6.91 -45.28
CA MET A 1 41.55 7.47 -44.07
C MET A 1 40.24 6.73 -43.76
N ILE A 2 40.35 5.47 -43.36
CA ILE A 2 39.21 4.57 -43.10
C ILE A 2 39.04 4.17 -41.60
N PRO A 3 40.01 4.33 -40.67
CA PRO A 3 39.85 3.75 -39.32
C PRO A 3 38.86 4.54 -38.44
N LEU A 4 38.71 5.85 -38.64
CA LEU A 4 37.81 6.69 -37.83
C LEU A 4 36.33 6.37 -38.05
N GLY A 5 35.93 6.03 -39.28
CA GLY A 5 34.54 5.67 -39.58
C GLY A 5 34.11 4.38 -38.90
N LEU A 6 34.99 3.36 -38.90
CA LEU A 6 34.74 2.09 -38.21
C LEU A 6 34.61 2.26 -36.69
N ILE A 7 35.43 3.12 -36.09
CA ILE A 7 35.37 3.42 -34.65
C ILE A 7 34.02 4.05 -34.30
N ILE A 8 33.53 5.01 -35.10
CA ILE A 8 32.23 5.67 -34.86
C ILE A 8 31.08 4.66 -34.96
N VAL A 9 31.10 3.77 -35.96
CA VAL A 9 30.08 2.73 -36.12
C VAL A 9 30.09 1.77 -34.93
N CYS A 10 31.27 1.33 -34.47
CA CYS A 10 31.38 0.49 -33.28
C CYS A 10 30.84 1.18 -32.02
N VAL A 11 31.14 2.46 -31.81
CA VAL A 11 30.63 3.23 -30.65
C VAL A 11 29.11 3.36 -30.70
N VAL A 12 28.52 3.61 -31.86
CA VAL A 12 27.06 3.72 -32.02
C VAL A 12 26.38 2.38 -31.72
N ILE A 13 26.93 1.26 -32.20
CA ILE A 13 26.43 -0.08 -31.90
C ILE A 13 26.54 -0.38 -30.40
N LEU A 14 27.64 0.00 -29.76
CA LEU A 14 27.87 -0.20 -28.32
C LEU A 14 26.90 0.63 -27.48
N LEU A 15 26.63 1.88 -27.88
CA LEU A 15 25.63 2.74 -27.23
C LEU A 15 24.22 2.17 -27.39
N PHE A 16 23.88 1.64 -28.57
CA PHE A 16 22.61 0.98 -28.79
C PHE A 16 22.50 -0.29 -27.91
N TYR A 17 23.56 -1.08 -27.82
CA TYR A 17 23.60 -2.29 -27.01
C TYR A 17 23.48 -2.01 -25.50
N LEU A 18 24.13 -0.94 -25.02
CA LEU A 18 24.02 -0.48 -23.63
C LEU A 18 22.62 0.08 -23.32
N LYS A 19 22.00 0.82 -24.26
CA LYS A 19 20.63 1.34 -24.13
C LYS A 19 19.58 0.24 -24.20
N SER A 20 19.90 -0.88 -24.86
CA SER A 20 19.03 -2.05 -25.03
C SER A 20 19.14 -3.06 -23.91
N ARG A 21 19.84 -2.77 -22.80
CA ARG A 21 19.70 -3.63 -21.61
C ARG A 21 18.22 -3.66 -21.25
N PRO A 22 17.51 -4.79 -21.40
CA PRO A 22 16.18 -4.88 -20.85
C PRO A 22 16.35 -4.55 -19.39
N ARG A 23 15.64 -3.52 -18.90
CA ARG A 23 15.40 -3.40 -17.46
C ARG A 23 14.96 -4.80 -17.07
N LYS A 24 15.80 -5.51 -16.30
CA LYS A 24 15.44 -6.81 -15.76
C LYS A 24 14.05 -6.58 -15.15
N GLU A 25 13.04 -7.12 -15.80
CA GLU A 25 11.69 -7.10 -15.26
C GLU A 25 11.86 -7.70 -13.87
N ARG A 26 11.62 -6.88 -12.85
CA ARG A 26 11.58 -7.41 -11.49
C ARG A 26 10.57 -8.55 -11.57
N PRO A 27 10.88 -9.75 -11.05
CA PRO A 27 9.90 -10.83 -11.04
C PRO A 27 8.62 -10.24 -10.46
N LEU A 28 7.54 -10.25 -11.24
CA LEU A 28 6.26 -9.66 -10.85
C LEU A 28 5.94 -10.24 -9.47
N SER A 29 5.90 -9.37 -8.46
CA SER A 29 5.56 -9.84 -7.13
C SER A 29 4.12 -10.36 -7.17
N GLU A 30 3.80 -11.32 -6.31
CA GLU A 30 2.42 -11.82 -6.18
C GLU A 30 1.42 -10.67 -5.97
N ILE A 31 1.88 -9.61 -5.28
CA ILE A 31 1.13 -8.37 -5.06
C ILE A 31 0.89 -7.63 -6.38
N ASP A 32 1.91 -7.45 -7.23
CA ASP A 32 1.75 -6.78 -8.53
C ASP A 32 0.73 -7.50 -9.42
N THR A 33 0.75 -8.83 -9.40
CA THR A 33 -0.22 -9.66 -10.14
C THR A 33 -1.64 -9.47 -9.61
N LYS A 34 -1.81 -9.45 -8.27
CA LYS A 34 -3.10 -9.17 -7.63
C LYS A 34 -3.62 -7.78 -7.95
N VAL A 35 -2.74 -6.77 -7.94
CA VAL A 35 -3.07 -5.38 -8.30
C VAL A 35 -3.62 -5.30 -9.72
N GLU A 36 -2.93 -5.90 -10.70
CA GLU A 36 -3.38 -5.87 -12.09
C GLU A 36 -4.67 -6.67 -12.31
N SER A 37 -4.83 -7.81 -11.63
CA SER A 37 -6.10 -8.57 -11.66
C SER A 37 -7.26 -7.74 -11.14
N TYR A 38 -7.10 -7.12 -9.96
CA TYR A 38 -8.12 -6.28 -9.35
C TYR A 38 -8.48 -5.07 -10.22
N ARG A 39 -7.46 -4.42 -10.80
CA ARG A 39 -7.64 -3.30 -11.73
C ARG A 39 -8.47 -3.70 -12.94
N LYS A 40 -8.16 -4.85 -13.54
CA LYS A 40 -8.86 -5.37 -14.73
C LYS A 40 -10.33 -5.67 -14.43
N GLU A 41 -10.62 -6.29 -13.29
CA GLU A 41 -12.00 -6.59 -12.87
C GLU A 41 -12.79 -5.33 -12.57
N THR A 42 -12.21 -4.39 -11.81
CA THR A 42 -12.84 -3.11 -11.49
C THR A 42 -13.16 -2.32 -12.75
N MET A 43 -12.21 -2.21 -13.69
CA MET A 43 -12.43 -1.51 -14.96
C MET A 43 -13.52 -2.17 -15.81
N ARG A 44 -13.62 -3.51 -15.81
CA ARG A 44 -14.69 -4.23 -16.48
C ARG A 44 -16.04 -3.91 -15.86
N PHE A 45 -16.15 -4.02 -14.53
CA PHE A 45 -17.37 -3.69 -13.79
C PHE A 45 -17.84 -2.25 -14.07
N LEU A 46 -16.92 -1.28 -14.02
CA LEU A 46 -17.23 0.13 -14.29
C LEU A 46 -17.67 0.36 -15.74
N ARG A 47 -17.07 -0.35 -16.72
CA ARG A 47 -17.49 -0.27 -18.12
C ARG A 47 -18.92 -0.80 -18.29
N GLU A 48 -19.23 -1.94 -17.68
CA GLU A 48 -20.58 -2.49 -17.70
C GLU A 48 -21.60 -1.55 -17.03
N MET A 49 -21.23 -0.90 -15.93
CA MET A 49 -22.08 0.11 -15.25
C MET A 49 -22.39 1.33 -16.12
N LYS A 50 -21.52 1.66 -17.08
CA LYS A 50 -21.77 2.74 -18.05
C LYS A 50 -22.68 2.29 -19.20
N GLN A 51 -22.68 1.00 -19.54
CA GLN A 51 -23.52 0.44 -20.61
C GLN A 51 -24.95 0.14 -20.15
N GLY A 52 -25.13 -0.26 -18.89
CA GLY A 52 -26.45 -0.53 -18.32
C GLY A 52 -26.37 -0.79 -16.82
N ARG A 53 -27.35 -0.26 -16.07
CA ARG A 53 -27.37 -0.32 -14.60
C ARG A 53 -28.57 -1.12 -14.12
N SER A 54 -28.32 -2.35 -13.67
CA SER A 54 -29.30 -3.06 -12.84
C SER A 54 -29.20 -2.60 -11.38
N GLN A 55 -30.29 -2.76 -10.63
CA GLN A 55 -30.30 -2.46 -9.20
C GLN A 55 -29.22 -3.24 -8.43
N THR A 56 -28.98 -4.50 -8.81
CA THR A 56 -27.89 -5.31 -8.24
C THR A 56 -26.52 -4.69 -8.44
N LYS A 57 -26.22 -4.16 -9.64
CA LYS A 57 -24.93 -3.52 -9.92
C LYS A 57 -24.79 -2.18 -9.21
N ILE A 58 -25.88 -1.41 -9.09
CA ILE A 58 -25.91 -0.16 -8.29
C ILE A 58 -25.61 -0.47 -6.82
N ARG A 59 -26.29 -1.48 -6.25
CA ARG A 59 -26.08 -1.88 -4.86
C ARG A 59 -24.64 -2.34 -4.61
N ARG A 60 -24.06 -3.12 -5.54
CA ARG A 60 -22.65 -3.51 -5.46
C ARG A 60 -21.71 -2.31 -5.49
N LEU A 61 -21.94 -1.35 -6.39
CA LEU A 61 -21.12 -0.14 -6.45
C LEU A 61 -21.16 0.67 -5.14
N GLN A 62 -22.34 0.78 -4.51
CA GLN A 62 -22.49 1.46 -3.21
C GLN A 62 -21.67 0.76 -2.12
N ILE A 63 -21.79 -0.57 -2.02
CA ILE A 63 -21.06 -1.37 -1.02
C ILE A 63 -19.54 -1.22 -1.21
N GLU A 64 -19.05 -1.37 -2.45
CA GLU A 64 -17.60 -1.27 -2.72
C GLU A 64 -17.08 0.15 -2.49
N THR A 65 -17.86 1.18 -2.83
CA THR A 65 -17.49 2.58 -2.56
C THR A 65 -17.39 2.84 -1.06
N GLU A 66 -18.38 2.41 -0.28
CA GLU A 66 -18.38 2.57 1.18
C GLU A 66 -17.23 1.78 1.82
N ARG A 67 -16.98 0.56 1.33
CA ARG A 67 -15.86 -0.26 1.80
C ARG A 67 -14.52 0.41 1.53
N PHE A 68 -14.33 0.97 0.34
CA PHE A 68 -13.10 1.66 -0.04
C PHE A 68 -12.88 2.93 0.80
N GLU A 69 -13.94 3.70 1.05
CA GLU A 69 -13.88 4.88 1.91
C GLU A 69 -13.44 4.52 3.33
N LYS A 70 -14.03 3.46 3.91
CA LYS A 70 -13.65 2.97 5.25
C LYS A 70 -12.21 2.48 5.30
N ALA A 71 -11.77 1.72 4.29
CA ALA A 71 -10.39 1.26 4.19
C ALA A 71 -9.42 2.45 4.18
N ASN A 72 -9.68 3.44 3.33
CA ASN A 72 -8.83 4.63 3.24
C ASN A 72 -8.78 5.42 4.56
N GLN A 73 -9.92 5.58 5.24
CA GLN A 73 -9.96 6.24 6.55
C GLN A 73 -9.12 5.48 7.60
N LEU A 74 -9.24 4.14 7.63
CA LEU A 74 -8.45 3.30 8.53
C LEU A 74 -6.95 3.39 8.22
N ASP A 75 -6.57 3.33 6.94
CA ASP A 75 -5.18 3.40 6.51
C ASP A 75 -4.55 4.74 6.90
N ILE A 76 -5.27 5.86 6.75
CA ILE A 76 -4.80 7.19 7.21
C ILE A 76 -4.49 7.18 8.71
N ILE A 77 -5.33 6.55 9.55
CA ILE A 77 -5.11 6.49 11.00
C ILE A 77 -3.88 5.63 11.31
N LEU A 78 -3.73 4.49 10.63
CA LEU A 78 -2.62 3.57 10.84
C LEU A 78 -1.29 4.13 10.34
N GLU A 79 -1.26 4.81 9.20
CA GLU A 79 -0.07 5.49 8.70
C GLU A 79 0.39 6.59 9.67
N LYS A 80 -0.54 7.36 10.25
CA LYS A 80 -0.21 8.32 11.32
C LYS A 80 0.44 7.64 12.52
N ALA A 81 -0.10 6.49 12.95
CA ALA A 81 0.46 5.73 14.05
C ALA A 81 1.87 5.21 13.75
N GLU A 82 2.11 4.74 12.52
CA GLU A 82 3.39 4.18 12.08
C GLU A 82 4.49 5.24 11.90
N GLN A 83 4.12 6.45 11.45
CA GLN A 83 5.06 7.55 11.23
C GLN A 83 5.33 8.38 12.49
N GLU A 84 4.50 8.26 13.53
CA GLU A 84 4.63 9.01 14.77
C GLU A 84 5.86 8.55 15.57
N ARG A 85 6.71 9.51 15.95
CA ARG A 85 7.95 9.25 16.69
C ARG A 85 7.71 9.12 18.18
N ASN A 86 6.68 9.80 18.69
CA ASN A 86 6.31 9.70 20.10
C ASN A 86 5.49 8.44 20.35
N ALA A 87 6.06 7.48 21.10
CA ALA A 87 5.43 6.19 21.36
C ALA A 87 4.04 6.29 22.02
N LYS A 88 3.81 7.26 22.92
CA LYS A 88 2.49 7.45 23.54
C LYS A 88 1.45 7.91 22.52
N LYS A 89 1.82 8.86 21.68
CA LYS A 89 0.94 9.39 20.64
C LYS A 89 0.68 8.36 19.52
N ALA A 90 1.66 7.53 19.20
CA ALA A 90 1.47 6.39 18.30
C ALA A 90 0.47 5.38 18.87
N ILE A 91 0.53 5.09 20.19
CA ILE A 91 -0.48 4.25 20.87
C ILE A 91 -1.88 4.88 20.76
N ASP A 92 -2.03 6.19 20.96
CA ASP A 92 -3.32 6.86 20.84
C ASP A 92 -3.93 6.69 19.44
N TYR A 93 -3.13 6.84 18.37
CA TYR A 93 -3.58 6.58 17.00
C TYR A 93 -3.95 5.11 16.76
N TYR A 94 -3.20 4.16 17.32
CA TYR A 94 -3.57 2.74 17.25
C TYR A 94 -4.88 2.43 17.98
N LEU A 95 -5.14 3.08 19.12
CA LEU A 95 -6.42 2.97 19.83
C LEU A 95 -7.57 3.60 19.03
N GLU A 96 -7.32 4.70 18.33
CA GLU A 96 -8.25 5.31 17.39
C GLU A 96 -8.62 4.33 16.27
N ALA A 97 -7.62 3.69 15.64
CA ALA A 97 -7.84 2.67 14.62
C ALA A 97 -8.65 1.47 15.17
N PHE A 98 -8.34 1.02 16.38
CA PHE A 98 -9.08 -0.06 17.05
C PHE A 98 -10.56 0.30 17.28
N SER A 99 -10.82 1.54 17.69
CA SER A 99 -12.17 2.09 17.87
C SER A 99 -12.91 2.17 16.54
N PHE A 100 -12.24 2.66 15.49
CA PHE A 100 -12.79 2.74 14.13
C PHE A 100 -13.26 1.38 13.61
N ILE A 101 -12.39 0.37 13.67
CA ILE A 101 -12.68 -1.01 13.29
C ILE A 101 -13.89 -1.55 14.05
N SER A 102 -13.93 -1.31 15.38
CA SER A 102 -15.01 -1.80 16.24
C SER A 102 -16.36 -1.14 15.94
N LYS A 103 -16.37 0.19 15.73
CA LYS A 103 -17.59 0.94 15.40
C LYS A 103 -18.17 0.55 14.05
N ASN A 104 -17.30 0.21 13.09
CA ASN A 104 -17.71 -0.07 11.71
C ASN A 104 -17.87 -1.56 11.39
N ASN A 105 -17.53 -2.47 12.33
CA ASN A 105 -17.45 -3.92 12.08
C ASN A 105 -16.64 -4.25 10.81
N PHE A 106 -15.48 -3.60 10.65
CA PHE A 106 -14.70 -3.59 9.43
C PHE A 106 -13.25 -4.04 9.71
N GLU A 107 -12.72 -5.00 8.94
CA GLU A 107 -11.35 -5.56 9.10
C GLU A 107 -11.03 -5.99 10.54
N LEU A 108 -11.94 -6.78 11.15
CA LEU A 108 -11.83 -7.23 12.54
C LEU A 108 -10.55 -8.04 12.80
N GLU A 109 -10.02 -8.71 11.77
CA GLU A 109 -8.77 -9.45 11.78
C GLU A 109 -7.55 -8.57 12.07
N ARG A 110 -7.55 -7.29 11.68
CA ARG A 110 -6.43 -6.36 11.96
C ARG A 110 -6.34 -5.96 13.44
N LYS A 111 -7.35 -6.30 14.26
CA LYS A 111 -7.33 -5.99 15.69
C LYS A 111 -6.17 -6.65 16.44
N SER A 112 -5.78 -7.87 16.07
CA SER A 112 -4.64 -8.54 16.71
C SER A 112 -3.34 -7.83 16.37
N GLU A 113 -3.13 -7.47 15.10
CA GLU A 113 -1.94 -6.74 14.66
C GLU A 113 -1.79 -5.40 15.39
N ILE A 114 -2.89 -4.64 15.52
CA ILE A 114 -2.90 -3.36 16.24
C ILE A 114 -2.56 -3.56 17.72
N LYS A 115 -3.11 -4.59 18.37
CA LYS A 115 -2.80 -4.92 19.77
C LYS A 115 -1.31 -5.23 19.96
N ASP A 116 -0.72 -6.00 19.05
CA ASP A 116 0.69 -6.35 19.10
C ASP A 116 1.58 -5.11 18.94
N LYS A 117 1.21 -4.19 18.04
CA LYS A 117 1.91 -2.89 17.89
C LYS A 117 1.82 -2.02 19.14
N ILE A 118 0.65 -1.94 19.78
CA ILE A 118 0.47 -1.20 21.05
C ILE A 118 1.38 -1.79 22.12
N LYS A 119 1.37 -3.12 22.29
CA LYS A 119 2.19 -3.81 23.28
C LYS A 119 3.68 -3.54 23.08
N ALA A 120 4.16 -3.64 21.84
CA ALA A 120 5.55 -3.35 21.50
C ALA A 120 5.95 -1.89 21.80
N LEU A 121 5.04 -0.93 21.65
CA LEU A 121 5.29 0.46 22.02
C LEU A 121 5.29 0.67 23.53
N GLN A 122 4.40 0.01 24.28
CA GLN A 122 4.36 0.06 25.74
C GLN A 122 5.65 -0.47 26.36
N GLU A 123 6.16 -1.60 25.87
CA GLU A 123 7.42 -2.20 26.29
C GLU A 123 8.64 -1.29 26.04
N ARG A 124 8.57 -0.32 25.12
CA ARG A 124 9.63 0.69 24.94
C ARG A 124 9.54 1.84 25.94
N ILE A 125 8.33 2.13 26.42
CA ILE A 125 8.06 3.24 27.35
C ILE A 125 8.41 2.83 28.79
N GLU A 126 8.10 1.61 29.22
CA GLU A 126 8.38 1.12 30.57
C GLU A 126 9.87 1.20 31.00
N PRO A 127 10.86 0.74 30.19
CA PRO A 127 12.27 0.82 30.54
C PRO A 127 12.85 2.24 30.50
N SER A 128 12.25 3.15 29.73
CA SER A 128 12.68 4.56 29.69
C SER A 128 12.23 5.33 30.94
N ILE A 129 11.09 4.99 31.53
CA ILE A 129 10.61 5.59 32.79
C ILE A 129 11.42 5.11 34.00
N SER A 130 11.86 3.85 34.02
CA SER A 130 12.67 3.31 35.12
C SER A 130 14.09 3.87 35.15
N SER A 131 14.66 4.18 33.97
CA SER A 131 16.00 4.77 33.85
C SER A 131 16.04 6.27 34.21
N GLN A 132 14.92 6.99 34.08
CA GLN A 132 14.82 8.40 34.49
C GLN A 132 14.61 8.60 36.00
N LYS A 133 14.32 7.53 36.75
CA LYS A 133 14.09 7.57 38.21
C LYS A 133 15.32 7.19 39.06
N LYS A 134 16.48 6.94 38.43
CA LYS A 134 17.78 6.75 39.10
C LYS A 134 18.64 7.99 38.90
#